data_AF-A0A961IR52-F1
#
_entry.id   AF-A0A961IR52-F1
#
_cell.length_a   1.000
_cell.length_b   1.000
_cell.length_c   1.000
_cell.angle_alpha   90.00
_cell.angle_beta   90.00
_cell.angle_gamma   90.00
#
_symmetry.space_group_name_H-M   'P 1'
#
loop_
_entity.id
_entity.type
_entity.pdbx_description
1 polymer ?
#
loop_
_entity_poly.entity_id
_entity_poly.type
_entity_poly.pdbx_seq_one_letter_code
_entity_poly.pdbx_strand_id
1 'polypeptide(L)'
;MTPYKLRYGMLALFFAMACGGTEEDLSTETTKIVNEDGLQFVFDLVTPAAHQEMMEAMDLAHEEDHSMHAEHKYVMLTVIDIESGGSTLTQGDVSFAITGPDGNPLETSSHVMSGMGMHHFAVHFEPSAAGNYSVRATLTREGKDPVNATAVFSL
;
A
#
# COMPACT_ATOMS: atom_id res chain seq x y z
N MET A 1 -14.89 -29.28 29.90
CA MET A 1 -13.73 -29.10 29.00
C MET A 1 -14.21 -29.28 27.58
N THR A 2 -14.46 -28.17 26.90
CA THR A 2 -14.93 -28.09 25.52
C THR A 2 -13.89 -27.29 24.75
N PRO A 3 -13.23 -27.86 23.73
CA PRO A 3 -12.36 -27.07 22.88
C PRO A 3 -13.22 -26.35 21.83
N TYR A 4 -13.26 -25.02 21.91
CA TYR A 4 -13.74 -24.19 20.81
C TYR A 4 -12.70 -24.21 19.69
N LYS A 5 -13.01 -24.90 18.59
CA LYS A 5 -12.39 -24.66 17.29
C LYS A 5 -12.80 -23.26 16.84
N LEU A 6 -11.91 -22.27 16.97
CA LEU A 6 -12.08 -21.00 16.26
C LEU A 6 -11.82 -21.25 14.77
N ARG A 7 -12.81 -20.81 13.99
CA ARG A 7 -12.80 -20.79 12.53
C ARG A 7 -11.76 -19.78 12.07
N TYR A 8 -10.82 -20.22 11.25
CA TYR A 8 -9.97 -19.35 10.46
C TYR A 8 -10.86 -18.55 9.50
N GLY A 9 -11.03 -17.25 9.78
CA GLY A 9 -11.54 -16.28 8.83
C GLY A 9 -10.43 -15.91 7.87
N MET A 10 -10.36 -16.63 6.75
CA MET A 10 -9.52 -16.30 5.61
C MET A 10 -10.14 -15.09 4.91
N LEU A 11 -9.66 -13.88 5.22
CA LEU A 11 -9.90 -12.71 4.39
C LEU A 11 -8.65 -12.48 3.51
N ALA A 12 -8.45 -13.40 2.57
CA ALA A 12 -7.61 -13.14 1.42
C ALA A 12 -8.49 -12.44 0.38
N LEU A 13 -8.36 -11.13 0.26
CA LEU A 13 -9.02 -10.38 -0.80
C LEU A 13 -8.24 -10.64 -2.09
N PHE A 14 -8.63 -11.70 -2.81
CA PHE A 14 -8.12 -12.01 -4.14
C PHE A 14 -8.84 -11.14 -5.18
N PHE A 15 -8.13 -10.21 -5.82
CA PHE A 15 -8.52 -9.72 -7.14
C PHE A 15 -7.69 -10.45 -8.19
N ALA A 16 -8.29 -11.50 -8.75
CA ALA A 16 -7.80 -12.15 -9.97
C ALA A 16 -8.93 -12.13 -11.00
N MET A 17 -8.79 -11.32 -12.04
CA MET A 17 -9.58 -11.47 -13.25
C MET A 17 -8.66 -11.33 -14.46
N ALA A 18 -8.27 -12.49 -15.00
CA ALA A 18 -7.46 -12.61 -16.21
C ALA A 18 -8.37 -12.68 -17.45
N CYS A 19 -7.93 -12.09 -18.57
CA CYS A 19 -8.23 -12.62 -19.89
C CYS A 19 -7.19 -12.19 -20.95
N GLY A 20 -6.31 -13.13 -21.32
CA GLY A 20 -5.81 -13.38 -22.68
C GLY A 20 -5.00 -12.31 -23.43
N GLY A 21 -3.69 -12.53 -23.58
CA GLY A 21 -2.85 -11.84 -24.57
C GLY A 21 -1.40 -12.31 -24.52
N THR A 22 -0.75 -12.40 -25.68
CA THR A 22 0.55 -13.01 -25.99
C THR A 22 1.79 -12.33 -25.36
N GLU A 23 2.78 -13.15 -25.00
CA GLU A 23 4.21 -12.89 -24.72
C GLU A 23 4.73 -11.44 -24.87
N GLU A 24 4.59 -10.66 -23.79
CA GLU A 24 5.62 -9.84 -23.13
C GLU A 24 5.23 -9.81 -21.66
N ASP A 25 5.75 -10.73 -20.85
CA ASP A 25 5.41 -10.81 -19.41
C ASP A 25 6.20 -9.74 -18.62
N LEU A 26 5.90 -8.47 -18.92
CA LEU A 26 6.05 -7.37 -17.98
C LEU A 26 4.83 -7.42 -17.06
N SER A 27 4.78 -8.39 -16.15
CA SER A 27 3.74 -8.40 -15.13
C SER A 27 3.86 -7.10 -14.33
N THR A 28 2.97 -6.13 -14.58
CA THR A 28 2.78 -4.97 -13.70
C THR A 28 2.19 -5.49 -12.40
N GLU A 29 3.02 -6.12 -11.58
CA GLU A 29 2.65 -6.55 -10.24
C GLU A 29 2.32 -5.28 -9.45
N THR A 30 1.03 -5.06 -9.26
CA THR A 30 0.49 -3.94 -8.51
C THR A 30 0.69 -4.11 -7.01
N THR A 31 0.97 -5.33 -6.53
CA THR A 31 1.20 -5.60 -5.11
C THR A 31 2.63 -6.06 -4.88
N LYS A 32 3.29 -5.48 -3.88
CA LYS A 32 4.63 -5.87 -3.42
C LYS A 32 4.61 -6.10 -1.91
N ILE A 33 5.13 -7.23 -1.47
CA ILE A 33 5.20 -7.59 -0.05
C ILE A 33 6.65 -7.62 0.38
N VAL A 34 6.97 -6.88 1.44
CA VAL A 34 8.32 -6.78 2.01
C VAL A 34 8.22 -7.10 3.50
N ASN A 35 9.04 -8.05 3.99
CA ASN A 35 9.04 -8.42 5.41
C ASN A 35 10.31 -7.88 6.07
N GLU A 36 10.17 -7.07 7.11
CA GLU A 36 11.27 -6.41 7.82
C GLU A 36 10.96 -6.34 9.32
N ASP A 37 11.92 -6.76 10.17
CA ASP A 37 11.83 -6.66 11.64
C ASP A 37 10.51 -7.16 12.25
N GLY A 38 10.05 -8.35 11.83
CA GLY A 38 8.79 -8.93 12.35
C GLY A 38 7.53 -8.20 11.86
N LEU A 39 7.64 -7.38 10.83
CA LEU A 39 6.54 -6.69 10.16
C LEU A 39 6.46 -7.10 8.69
N GLN A 40 5.25 -7.09 8.16
CA GLN A 40 4.98 -7.25 6.74
C GLN A 40 4.40 -5.94 6.19
N PHE A 41 5.10 -5.37 5.21
CA PHE A 41 4.71 -4.18 4.47
C PHE A 41 4.11 -4.63 3.14
N VAL A 42 2.82 -4.39 2.95
CA VAL A 42 2.08 -4.67 1.71
C VAL A 42 1.89 -3.34 0.99
N PHE A 43 2.59 -3.17 -0.12
CA PHE A 43 2.49 -2.01 -1.00
C PHE A 43 1.57 -2.36 -2.17
N ASP A 44 0.46 -1.66 -2.31
CA ASP A 44 -0.45 -1.78 -3.46
C ASP A 44 -0.42 -0.49 -4.28
N LEU A 45 0.07 -0.58 -5.51
CA LEU A 45 -0.03 0.43 -6.53
C LEU A 45 -1.45 0.41 -7.11
N VAL A 46 -2.19 1.49 -6.90
CA VAL A 46 -3.59 1.62 -7.33
C VAL A 46 -3.79 2.84 -8.22
N THR A 47 -4.80 2.74 -9.08
CA THR A 47 -5.25 3.86 -9.92
C THR A 47 -6.04 4.88 -9.09
N PRO A 48 -6.19 6.12 -9.55
CA PRO A 48 -7.06 7.11 -8.88
C PRO A 48 -8.50 6.61 -8.69
N ALA A 49 -9.05 5.92 -9.70
CA ALA A 49 -10.39 5.34 -9.61
C ALA A 49 -10.49 4.27 -8.51
N ALA A 50 -9.52 3.35 -8.42
CA ALA A 50 -9.49 2.34 -7.38
C ALA A 50 -9.28 2.94 -5.97
N HIS A 51 -8.48 4.00 -5.87
CA HIS A 51 -8.33 4.76 -4.63
C HIS A 51 -9.65 5.42 -4.19
N GLN A 52 -10.38 6.03 -5.13
CA GLN A 52 -11.69 6.62 -4.85
C GLN A 52 -12.71 5.57 -4.39
N GLU A 53 -12.81 4.45 -5.09
CA GLU A 53 -13.69 3.34 -4.70
C GLU A 53 -13.37 2.85 -3.29
N MET A 54 -12.08 2.80 -2.92
CA MET A 54 -11.65 2.42 -1.57
C MET A 54 -12.07 3.45 -0.51
N MET A 55 -11.92 4.75 -0.79
CA MET A 55 -12.36 5.83 0.10
C MET A 55 -13.86 5.78 0.36
N GLU A 56 -14.65 5.60 -0.71
CA GLU A 56 -16.10 5.43 -0.63
C GLU A 56 -16.48 4.20 0.19
N ALA A 57 -15.80 3.06 -0.03
CA ALA A 57 -16.03 1.82 0.70
C ALA A 57 -15.66 1.92 2.20
N MET A 58 -14.78 2.85 2.58
CA MET A 58 -14.39 3.08 3.98
C MET A 58 -15.31 4.07 4.73
N ASP A 59 -16.35 4.58 4.07
CA ASP A 59 -17.21 5.68 4.56
C ASP A 59 -16.38 6.91 4.95
N LEU A 60 -15.20 7.05 4.34
CA LEU A 60 -14.41 8.27 4.39
C LEU A 60 -15.03 9.21 3.36
N ALA A 61 -16.08 9.90 3.80
CA ALA A 61 -16.72 10.95 3.00
C ALA A 61 -15.66 11.95 2.50
N HIS A 62 -15.90 12.53 1.32
CA HIS A 62 -15.02 13.39 0.52
C HIS A 62 -14.57 14.68 1.27
N GLU A 63 -13.86 14.54 2.37
CA GLU A 63 -13.19 15.63 3.04
C GLU A 63 -11.86 15.84 2.32
N GLU A 64 -11.86 16.92 1.53
CA GLU A 64 -10.75 17.50 0.77
C GLU A 64 -10.76 17.24 -0.74
N ASP A 65 -10.52 18.35 -1.45
CA ASP A 65 -10.42 18.52 -2.89
C ASP A 65 -9.24 17.70 -3.43
N HIS A 66 -9.39 16.38 -3.44
CA HIS A 66 -8.54 15.50 -4.20
C HIS A 66 -8.89 15.71 -5.66
N SER A 67 -8.29 16.73 -6.27
CA SER A 67 -8.19 16.80 -7.72
C SER A 67 -7.52 15.50 -8.18
N MET A 68 -8.36 14.51 -8.49
CA MET A 68 -7.99 13.19 -9.00
C MET A 68 -7.47 13.42 -10.41
N HIS A 69 -6.22 13.88 -10.51
CA HIS A 69 -5.54 13.98 -11.78
C HIS A 69 -5.31 12.54 -12.26
N ALA A 70 -5.86 12.21 -13.43
CA ALA A 70 -5.79 10.86 -14.01
C ALA A 70 -4.35 10.33 -14.15
N GLU A 71 -3.38 11.24 -14.22
CA GLU A 71 -1.95 10.95 -14.31
C GLU A 71 -1.37 10.44 -12.97
N HIS A 72 -1.94 10.84 -11.84
CA HIS A 72 -1.45 10.43 -10.52
C HIS A 72 -1.52 8.91 -10.32
N LYS A 73 -0.57 8.42 -9.53
CA LYS A 73 -0.52 7.05 -9.04
C LYS A 73 -0.51 7.08 -7.52
N TYR A 74 -1.16 6.09 -6.93
CA TYR A 74 -1.29 5.95 -5.49
C TYR A 74 -0.59 4.67 -5.07
N VAL A 75 0.19 4.74 -4.00
CA VAL A 75 0.70 3.57 -3.30
C VAL A 75 0.02 3.50 -1.95
N MET A 76 -0.70 2.42 -1.74
CA MET A 76 -1.34 2.06 -0.49
C MET A 76 -0.42 1.15 0.29
N LEU A 77 -0.16 1.49 1.54
CA LEU A 77 0.67 0.69 2.43
C LEU A 77 -0.19 0.16 3.56
N THR A 78 -0.19 -1.17 3.70
CA THR A 78 -0.67 -1.85 4.90
C THR A 78 0.53 -2.43 5.63
N VAL A 79 0.63 -2.17 6.93
CA VAL A 79 1.65 -2.80 7.77
C VAL A 79 0.99 -3.82 8.69
N ILE A 80 1.48 -5.04 8.67
CA ILE A 80 0.95 -6.16 9.47
C ILE A 80 2.04 -6.59 10.44
N ASP A 81 1.71 -6.63 11.72
CA ASP A 81 2.57 -7.20 12.75
C ASP A 81 2.38 -8.73 12.76
N ILE A 82 3.34 -9.43 12.15
CA ILE A 82 3.29 -10.89 12.02
C ILE A 82 3.58 -11.59 13.35
N GLU A 83 4.28 -10.95 14.27
CA GLU A 83 4.56 -11.50 15.61
C GLU A 83 3.32 -11.45 16.51
N SER A 84 2.45 -10.47 16.31
CA SER A 84 1.16 -10.32 17.00
C SER A 84 0.04 -11.23 16.45
N GLY A 85 0.37 -12.17 15.56
CA GLY A 85 -0.61 -13.06 14.93
C GLY A 85 -1.28 -12.47 13.68
N GLY A 86 -0.66 -11.46 13.04
CA GLY A 86 -1.10 -10.92 11.76
C GLY A 86 -2.10 -9.77 11.86
N SER A 87 -2.02 -8.98 12.92
CA SER A 87 -2.88 -7.79 13.06
C SER A 87 -2.31 -6.60 12.28
N THR A 88 -3.17 -5.83 11.64
CA THR A 88 -2.77 -4.55 11.02
C THR A 88 -2.28 -3.59 12.09
N LEU A 89 -1.10 -3.01 11.89
CA LEU A 89 -0.60 -1.93 12.71
C LEU A 89 -1.33 -0.64 12.36
N THR A 90 -1.95 -0.05 13.38
CA THR A 90 -2.67 1.24 13.29
C THR A 90 -1.97 2.35 14.08
N GLN A 91 -0.84 2.04 14.71
CA GLN A 91 -0.04 2.96 15.50
C GLN A 91 1.33 3.19 14.86
N GLY A 92 1.80 4.43 14.94
CA GLY A 92 3.08 4.87 14.37
C GLY A 92 2.88 5.80 13.19
N ASP A 93 3.98 6.47 12.82
CA ASP A 93 4.04 7.40 11.70
C ASP A 93 4.79 6.75 10.53
N VAL A 94 4.24 6.84 9.33
CA VAL A 94 4.92 6.41 8.10
C VAL A 94 5.32 7.64 7.29
N SER A 95 6.58 7.68 6.89
CA SER A 95 7.06 8.60 5.85
C SER A 95 7.39 7.83 4.57
N PHE A 96 7.15 8.47 3.43
CA PHE A 96 7.45 7.90 2.12
C PHE A 96 8.55 8.68 1.42
N ALA A 97 9.35 7.97 0.63
CA ALA A 97 10.25 8.55 -0.35
C ALA A 97 10.10 7.78 -1.67
N ILE A 98 9.83 8.50 -2.76
CA ILE A 98 9.71 7.91 -4.10
C ILE A 98 10.85 8.42 -4.96
N THR A 99 11.50 7.51 -5.68
CA THR A 99 12.58 7.81 -6.64
C THR A 99 12.18 7.30 -8.01
N GLY A 100 12.27 8.18 -9.01
CA GLY A 100 11.93 7.90 -10.40
C GLY A 100 12.97 7.05 -11.12
N PRO A 101 12.67 6.61 -12.35
CA PRO A 101 13.58 5.78 -13.16
C PRO A 101 14.88 6.48 -13.54
N ASP A 102 14.90 7.81 -13.50
CA ASP A 102 16.08 8.65 -13.69
C ASP A 102 16.96 8.78 -12.44
N GLY A 103 16.54 8.19 -11.32
CA GLY A 103 17.23 8.25 -10.03
C GLY A 103 16.93 9.51 -9.22
N ASN A 104 16.03 10.39 -9.68
CA ASN A 104 15.68 11.60 -8.95
C ASN A 104 14.52 11.38 -7.98
N PRO A 105 14.51 12.05 -6.81
CA PRO A 105 13.37 12.01 -5.90
C PRO A 105 12.16 12.71 -6.52
N LEU A 106 10.97 12.20 -6.23
CA LEU A 106 9.70 12.83 -6.59
C LEU A 106 9.11 13.54 -5.38
N GLU A 107 8.41 14.64 -5.64
CA GLU A 107 7.52 15.25 -4.66
C GLU A 107 6.34 14.31 -4.41
N THR A 108 5.96 14.17 -3.14
CA THR A 108 4.91 13.24 -2.71
C THR A 108 4.06 13.86 -1.62
N SER A 109 2.77 13.54 -1.61
CA SER A 109 1.88 13.84 -0.49
C SER A 109 1.34 12.55 0.10
N SER A 110 1.41 12.42 1.43
CA SER A 110 1.02 11.23 2.17
C SER A 110 -0.15 11.51 3.10
N HIS A 111 -1.08 10.55 3.21
CA HIS A 111 -2.26 10.64 4.05
C HIS A 111 -2.52 9.30 4.75
N VAL A 112 -3.14 9.35 5.92
CA VAL A 112 -3.55 8.14 6.66
C VAL A 112 -5.05 7.96 6.47
N MET A 113 -5.46 6.73 6.15
CA MET A 113 -6.86 6.39 5.88
C MET A 113 -7.27 5.25 6.79
N SER A 114 -8.28 5.50 7.64
CA SER A 114 -8.74 4.58 8.68
C SER A 114 -10.25 4.54 8.73
N GLY A 115 -10.84 3.37 8.59
CA GLY A 115 -12.30 3.23 8.51
C GLY A 115 -12.72 1.77 8.38
N MET A 116 -13.86 1.41 8.95
CA MET A 116 -14.46 0.06 8.84
C MET A 116 -13.51 -1.12 9.16
N GLY A 117 -12.55 -0.91 10.08
CA GLY A 117 -11.56 -1.94 10.47
C GLY A 117 -10.36 -2.06 9.53
N MET A 118 -10.24 -1.19 8.53
CA MET A 118 -9.08 -1.08 7.65
C MET A 118 -8.24 0.14 8.04
N HIS A 119 -6.92 0.04 7.84
CA HIS A 119 -5.96 1.10 8.10
C HIS A 119 -4.86 1.04 7.04
N HIS A 120 -4.70 2.15 6.33
CA HIS A 120 -3.72 2.28 5.27
C HIS A 120 -3.00 3.61 5.36
N PHE A 121 -1.73 3.60 5.00
CA PHE A 121 -0.96 4.81 4.70
C PHE A 121 -0.94 4.95 3.18
N ALA A 122 -1.41 6.07 2.65
CA ALA A 122 -1.39 6.34 1.23
C ALA A 122 -0.33 7.39 0.91
N VAL A 123 0.30 7.24 -0.24
CA VAL A 123 1.11 8.29 -0.88
C VAL A 123 0.73 8.39 -2.34
N HIS A 124 0.66 9.61 -2.87
CA HIS A 124 0.48 9.82 -4.30
C HIS A 124 1.64 10.59 -4.92
N PHE A 125 1.87 10.34 -6.21
CA PHE A 125 2.88 10.98 -7.04
C PHE A 125 2.45 11.03 -8.50
N GLU A 126 3.04 11.95 -9.25
CA GLU A 126 2.92 12.02 -10.71
C GLU A 126 4.14 11.32 -11.35
N PRO A 127 3.96 10.25 -12.14
CA PRO A 127 5.06 9.59 -12.83
C PRO A 127 5.75 10.56 -13.81
N SER A 128 7.08 10.67 -13.73
CA SER A 128 7.88 11.54 -14.60
C SER A 128 8.21 10.91 -15.97
N ALA A 129 8.28 9.57 -16.04
CA ALA A 129 8.54 8.78 -17.23
C ALA A 129 8.13 7.31 -17.04
N ALA A 130 8.09 6.52 -18.11
CA ALA A 130 7.98 5.07 -18.00
C ALA A 130 9.26 4.47 -17.37
N GLY A 131 9.11 3.42 -16.57
CA GLY A 131 10.23 2.70 -15.96
C GLY A 131 10.01 2.32 -14.51
N ASN A 132 11.11 2.02 -13.82
CA ASN A 132 11.08 1.54 -12.44
C ASN A 132 11.07 2.70 -11.44
N TYR A 133 10.09 2.68 -10.54
CA TYR A 133 9.97 3.59 -9.42
C TYR A 133 10.26 2.85 -8.13
N SER A 134 11.19 3.37 -7.33
CA SER A 134 11.49 2.87 -6.00
C SER A 134 10.68 3.62 -4.96
N VAL A 135 9.87 2.90 -4.18
CA VAL A 135 9.04 3.44 -3.10
C VAL A 135 9.59 2.90 -1.79
N ARG A 136 10.12 3.79 -0.95
CA ARG A 136 10.57 3.47 0.40
C ARG A 136 9.56 4.00 1.41
N ALA A 137 9.10 3.13 2.29
CA ALA A 137 8.35 3.50 3.48
C ALA A 137 9.24 3.36 4.72
N THR A 138 9.18 4.35 5.61
CA THR A 138 9.86 4.33 6.91
C THR A 138 8.80 4.45 8.00
N LEU A 139 8.62 3.37 8.77
CA LEU A 139 7.72 3.32 9.92
C LEU A 139 8.47 3.69 11.19
N THR A 140 7.95 4.68 11.92
CA THR A 140 8.45 5.09 13.24
C THR A 140 7.39 4.79 14.29
N ARG A 141 7.78 4.11 15.38
CA ARG A 141 6.91 3.77 16.51
C ARG A 141 7.57 4.21 17.80
N GLU A 142 6.77 4.63 18.78
CA GLU A 142 7.31 5.08 20.07
C GLU A 142 8.15 3.98 20.74
N GLY A 143 9.37 4.32 21.14
CA GLY A 143 10.29 3.39 21.82
C GLY A 143 10.83 2.25 20.95
N LYS A 144 10.72 2.34 19.61
CA LYS A 144 11.26 1.37 18.65
C LYS A 144 12.16 2.07 17.64
N ASP A 145 13.16 1.35 17.14
CA ASP A 145 13.98 1.83 16.03
C ASP A 145 13.13 1.91 14.74
N PRO A 146 13.38 2.89 13.86
CA PRO A 146 12.66 2.98 12.59
C PRO A 146 12.90 1.77 11.70
N VAL A 147 11.82 1.26 11.09
CA VAL A 147 11.87 0.13 10.15
C VAL A 147 11.65 0.66 8.74
N ASN A 148 12.50 0.24 7.80
CA ASN A 148 12.44 0.67 6.41
C ASN A 148 12.07 -0.50 5.51
N ALA A 149 11.10 -0.30 4.62
CA ALA A 149 10.76 -1.26 3.58
C ALA A 149 10.77 -0.57 2.21
N THR A 150 11.30 -1.25 1.19
CA THR A 150 11.38 -0.69 -0.18
C THR A 150 10.73 -1.64 -1.18
N ALA A 151 9.81 -1.12 -1.97
CA ALA A 151 9.19 -1.80 -3.10
C ALA A 151 9.57 -1.10 -4.41
N VAL A 152 9.67 -1.86 -5.50
CA VAL A 152 9.91 -1.32 -6.85
C VAL A 152 8.71 -1.66 -7.72
N PHE A 153 8.13 -0.63 -8.35
CA PHE A 153 7.03 -0.75 -9.31
C PHE A 153 7.49 -0.34 -10.69
N SER A 154 7.03 -1.06 -11.72
CA SER A 154 7.23 -0.69 -13.11
C SER A 154 5.97 0.00 -13.63
N LEU A 155 6.11 1.23 -14.12
CA LEU A 155 5.04 2.06 -14.69
C LEU A 155 5.26 2.33 -16.18
#